data_AF-X1V8B9-F1
#
_entry.id   AF-X1V8B9-F1
#
_cell.length_a   1.000
_cell.length_b   1.000
_cell.length_c   1.000
_cell.angle_alpha   90.00
_cell.angle_beta   90.00
_cell.angle_gamma   90.00
#
_symmetry.space_group_name_H-M   'P 1'
#
loop_
_entity.id
_entity.type
_entity.pdbx_description
1 polymer ?
#
loop_
_entity_poly.entity_id
_entity_poly.type
_entity_poly.pdbx_seq_one_letter_code
_entity_poly.pdbx_strand_id
1 'polypeptide(L)'
;MVSSRTILKGMASTAAIAAASITGGPIVGAQVAAFLASPPGQALLDEAIDRSASSQGILLDDLARGGLVSYPTLGLTGEAGPEMVIPLKKKPRSKKQRANDKKKSRAWREANAALRNKNGR
;
A
#
# COMPACT_ATOMS: atom_id res chain seq x y z
N MET A 1 0.47 -4.81 17.30
CA MET A 1 0.52 -3.82 16.20
C MET A 1 1.05 -4.50 14.97
N VAL A 2 0.42 -4.28 13.81
CA VAL A 2 0.89 -4.82 12.52
C VAL A 2 1.92 -3.84 11.96
N SER A 3 3.14 -4.29 11.70
CA SER A 3 4.19 -3.47 11.11
C SER A 3 4.37 -3.79 9.62
N SER A 4 5.04 -2.90 8.88
CA SER A 4 5.50 -3.13 7.50
C SER A 4 6.25 -4.46 7.37
N ARG A 5 7.11 -4.78 8.35
CA ARG A 5 7.84 -6.06 8.44
C ARG A 5 6.90 -7.26 8.61
N THR A 6 5.88 -7.14 9.46
CA THR A 6 4.88 -8.20 9.67
C THR A 6 4.13 -8.52 8.37
N ILE A 7 3.78 -7.50 7.59
CA ILE A 7 3.10 -7.67 6.30
C ILE A 7 4.02 -8.35 5.28
N LEU A 8 5.26 -7.89 5.15
CA LEU A 8 6.24 -8.48 4.23
C LEU A 8 6.52 -9.94 4.56
N LYS A 9 6.67 -10.28 5.86
CA LYS A 9 6.79 -11.67 6.32
C LYS A 9 5.57 -12.50 5.94
N GLY A 10 4.36 -11.97 6.15
CA GLY A 10 3.12 -12.65 5.78
C GLY A 10 3.05 -12.93 4.28
N MET A 11 3.37 -11.94 3.44
CA MET A 11 3.39 -12.09 1.99
C MET A 11 4.44 -13.10 1.52
N ALA A 12 5.68 -12.98 2.01
CA ALA A 12 6.78 -13.88 1.67
C ALA A 12 6.48 -15.33 2.09
N SER A 13 5.95 -15.52 3.29
CA SER A 13 5.60 -16.85 3.79
C SER A 13 4.46 -17.47 2.97
N THR A 14 3.42 -16.69 2.68
CA THR A 14 2.28 -17.16 1.87
C THR A 14 2.74 -17.54 0.46
N ALA A 15 3.59 -16.71 -0.17
CA ALA A 15 4.15 -16.99 -1.48
C ALA A 15 5.00 -18.26 -1.48
N ALA A 16 5.87 -18.44 -0.47
CA ALA A 16 6.71 -19.63 -0.34
C ALA A 16 5.89 -20.91 -0.13
N ILE A 17 4.88 -20.86 0.74
CA ILE A 17 3.97 -21.99 1.01
C ILE A 17 3.16 -22.33 -0.24
N ALA A 18 2.62 -21.32 -0.92
CA ALA A 18 1.84 -21.52 -2.14
C ALA A 18 2.70 -22.14 -3.24
N ALA A 19 3.91 -21.60 -3.47
CA ALA A 19 4.85 -22.14 -4.44
C ALA A 19 5.20 -23.60 -4.13
N ALA A 20 5.56 -23.90 -2.88
CA ALA A 20 5.88 -25.26 -2.43
C ALA A 20 4.70 -26.23 -2.58
N SER A 21 3.47 -25.75 -2.34
CA SER A 21 2.25 -26.53 -2.52
C SER A 21 1.97 -26.83 -3.99
N ILE A 22 2.22 -25.87 -4.88
CA ILE A 22 2.04 -26.04 -6.33
C ILE A 22 3.06 -27.04 -6.88
N THR A 23 4.31 -26.99 -6.41
CA THR A 23 5.38 -27.84 -6.96
C THR A 23 5.44 -29.24 -6.33
N GLY A 24 5.17 -29.35 -5.03
CA GLY A 24 5.36 -30.58 -4.25
C GLY A 24 4.08 -31.15 -3.64
N GLY A 25 2.93 -30.53 -3.90
CA GLY A 25 1.66 -30.91 -3.31
C GLY A 25 1.45 -30.37 -1.89
N PRO A 26 0.25 -30.59 -1.33
CA PRO A 26 -0.18 -29.94 -0.07
C PRO A 26 0.66 -30.34 1.15
N ILE A 27 1.23 -31.55 1.16
CA ILE A 27 2.09 -32.02 2.26
C ILE A 27 3.37 -31.20 2.32
N VAL A 28 4.00 -30.94 1.18
CA VAL A 28 5.22 -30.12 1.10
C VAL A 28 4.91 -28.68 1.50
N GLY A 29 3.77 -28.15 1.06
CA GLY A 29 3.27 -26.84 1.50
C GLY A 29 3.15 -26.73 3.03
N ALA A 30 2.58 -27.74 3.67
CA ALA A 30 2.44 -27.79 5.13
C ALA A 30 3.80 -27.87 5.86
N GLN A 31 4.77 -28.61 5.31
CA GLN A 31 6.12 -28.68 5.88
C GLN A 31 6.84 -27.33 5.80
N VAL A 32 6.72 -26.62 4.66
CA VAL A 32 7.26 -25.27 4.51
C VAL A 32 6.58 -24.31 5.48
N ALA A 33 5.26 -24.40 5.64
CA ALA A 33 4.53 -23.59 6.62
C ALA A 33 5.04 -23.83 8.05
N ALA A 34 5.24 -25.09 8.44
CA ALA A 34 5.77 -25.46 9.75
C ALA A 34 7.20 -24.95 9.95
N PHE A 35 8.06 -25.06 8.93
CA PHE A 35 9.41 -24.52 8.98
C PHE A 35 9.42 -22.99 9.12
N LEU A 36 8.64 -22.27 8.31
CA LEU A 36 8.57 -20.81 8.37
C LEU A 36 7.94 -20.29 9.67
N ALA A 37 7.12 -21.10 10.35
CA ALA A 37 6.62 -20.81 11.70
C ALA A 37 7.65 -21.06 12.81
N SER A 38 8.71 -21.83 12.55
CA SER A 38 9.76 -22.12 13.52
C SER A 38 10.70 -20.92 13.75
N PRO A 39 11.40 -20.84 14.90
CA PRO A 39 12.35 -19.75 15.16
C PRO A 39 13.45 -19.61 14.09
N PRO A 40 14.08 -20.70 13.58
CA PRO A 40 15.03 -20.60 12.47
C PRO A 40 14.41 -20.08 11.17
N GLY A 41 13.18 -20.49 10.84
CA GLY A 41 12.48 -20.02 9.64
C GLY A 41 12.11 -18.54 9.74
N GLN A 42 11.72 -18.06 10.92
CA GLN A 42 11.48 -16.64 11.16
C GLN A 42 12.76 -15.80 11.03
N ALA A 43 13.89 -16.30 11.55
CA ALA A 43 15.19 -15.63 11.40
C ALA A 43 15.64 -15.53 9.93
N LEU A 44 15.41 -16.59 9.15
CA LEU A 44 15.66 -16.58 7.70
C LEU A 44 14.81 -15.52 6.99
N LEU A 45 13.52 -15.44 7.31
CA LEU A 45 12.62 -14.44 6.72
C LEU A 45 13.01 -13.02 7.10
N ASP A 46 13.40 -12.78 8.36
CA ASP A 46 13.94 -11.49 8.80
C ASP A 46 15.16 -11.08 7.98
N GLU A 47 16.16 -11.96 7.89
CA GLU A 47 17.39 -11.71 7.15
C GLU A 47 17.12 -11.47 5.65
N ALA A 48 16.24 -12.27 5.05
CA ALA A 48 15.86 -12.10 3.64
C ALA A 48 15.20 -10.74 3.39
N ILE A 49 14.35 -10.28 4.30
CA ILE A 49 13.70 -8.97 4.22
C ILE A 49 14.73 -7.85 4.41
N ASP A 50 15.60 -7.95 5.42
CA ASP A 50 16.59 -6.92 5.72
C ASP A 50 17.64 -6.79 4.61
N ARG A 51 18.06 -7.91 4.02
CA ARG A 51 18.97 -7.94 2.87
C ARG A 51 18.31 -7.35 1.62
N SER A 52 17.04 -7.68 1.38
CA SER A 52 16.28 -7.13 0.24
C SER A 52 16.10 -5.61 0.38
N ALA A 53 15.67 -5.14 1.56
CA ALA A 53 15.50 -3.72 1.85
C ALA A 53 16.82 -2.95 1.69
N SER A 54 17.91 -3.49 2.26
CA SER A 54 19.26 -2.91 2.13
C SER A 54 19.73 -2.83 0.68
N SER A 55 19.47 -3.86 -0.13
CA SER A 55 19.86 -3.89 -1.55
C SER A 55 19.15 -2.82 -2.39
N GLN A 56 17.94 -2.41 -1.98
CA GLN A 56 17.16 -1.37 -2.64
C GLN A 56 17.38 0.02 -2.04
N GLY A 57 18.21 0.14 -0.99
CA GLY A 57 18.40 1.39 -0.25
C GLY A 57 17.11 1.89 0.40
N ILE A 58 16.23 0.98 0.82
CA ILE A 58 14.93 1.28 1.39
C ILE A 58 14.96 1.00 2.89
N LEU A 59 14.47 1.94 3.69
CA LEU A 59 14.22 1.71 5.11
C LEU A 59 12.80 1.19 5.33
N LEU A 60 12.68 0.19 6.21
CA LEU A 60 11.40 -0.35 6.67
C LEU A 60 11.00 0.38 7.93
N ASP A 61 9.96 1.20 7.84
CA ASP A 61 9.49 1.99 8.97
C ASP A 61 7.98 1.87 9.14
N ASP A 62 7.47 2.22 10.31
CA ASP A 62 6.04 2.32 10.59
C ASP A 62 5.68 3.79 10.77
N LEU A 63 5.06 4.38 9.75
CA LEU A 63 4.83 5.82 9.66
C LEU A 63 3.52 6.26 10.34
N ALA A 64 2.90 5.37 11.11
CA ALA A 64 1.64 5.62 11.83
C ALA A 64 1.71 6.73 12.90
N ARG A 65 2.91 7.25 13.21
CA ARG A 65 3.14 8.33 14.19
C ARG A 65 3.32 9.72 13.56
N GLY A 66 3.27 9.82 12.24
CA GLY A 66 3.60 11.04 11.50
C GLY A 66 5.10 11.35 11.49
N GLY A 67 5.50 12.37 10.72
CA GLY A 67 6.90 12.80 10.61
C GLY A 67 7.31 13.22 9.20
N LEU A 68 8.59 13.57 9.03
CA LEU A 68 9.20 13.86 7.74
C LEU A 68 10.13 12.72 7.35
N VAL A 69 9.84 12.08 6.22
CA VAL A 69 10.66 11.03 5.64
C VAL A 69 11.59 11.65 4.59
N SER A 70 12.90 11.63 4.86
CA SER A 70 13.93 12.25 4.01
C SER A 70 14.66 11.26 3.09
N TYR A 71 14.33 9.97 3.19
CA TYR A 71 14.94 8.87 2.44
C TYR A 71 13.87 7.92 1.90
N PRO A 72 14.16 7.16 0.82
CA PRO A 72 13.24 6.15 0.32
C PRO A 72 12.84 5.16 1.43
N THR A 73 11.56 5.10 1.73
CA THR A 73 11.01 4.30 2.83
C THR A 73 9.84 3.48 2.32
N LEU A 74 9.81 2.21 2.71
CA LEU A 74 8.65 1.36 2.55
C LEU A 74 8.03 1.22 3.95
N GLY A 75 7.00 2.01 4.18
CA GLY A 75 6.31 2.05 5.46
C GLY A 75 4.81 2.01 5.32
N LEU A 76 4.16 1.40 6.30
CA LEU A 76 2.72 1.49 6.48
C LEU A 76 2.39 2.93 6.88
N THR A 77 1.60 3.61 6.06
CA THR A 77 1.07 4.95 6.36
C THR A 77 -0.36 4.82 6.87
N GLY A 78 -0.66 5.40 8.02
CA GLY A 78 -1.98 5.32 8.63
C GLY A 78 -2.00 5.80 10.09
N GLU A 79 -2.34 7.05 10.32
CA GLU A 79 -2.79 7.56 11.62
C GLU A 79 -4.23 7.11 11.91
N ALA A 80 -4.67 7.27 13.16
CA ALA A 80 -6.05 7.01 13.55
C ALA A 80 -6.99 8.12 13.04
N GLY A 81 -7.38 8.08 11.76
CA GLY A 81 -8.33 9.02 11.16
C GLY A 81 -8.37 8.99 9.62
N PRO A 82 -9.21 9.83 8.98
CA PRO A 82 -9.21 9.97 7.52
C PRO A 82 -7.89 10.58 7.02
N GLU A 83 -7.17 9.84 6.18
CA GLU A 83 -5.91 10.28 5.58
C GLU A 83 -5.96 10.36 4.06
N MET A 84 -5.06 11.18 3.48
CA MET A 84 -4.92 11.31 2.04
C MET A 84 -3.44 11.33 1.63
N VAL A 85 -3.07 10.41 0.74
CA VAL A 85 -1.76 10.44 0.07
C VAL A 85 -1.85 11.32 -1.18
N ILE A 86 -1.11 12.43 -1.19
CA ILE A 86 -1.08 13.38 -2.32
C ILE A 86 0.27 13.27 -3.05
N PRO A 87 0.31 12.71 -4.28
CA PRO A 87 1.52 12.74 -5.08
C PRO A 87 1.86 14.16 -5.52
N LEU A 88 3.07 14.65 -5.19
CA LEU A 88 3.52 15.98 -5.58
C LEU A 88 3.75 16.10 -7.10
N LYS A 89 4.12 15.00 -7.76
CA LYS A 89 4.26 14.96 -9.22
C LYS A 89 2.94 14.51 -9.86
N LYS A 90 2.28 15.43 -10.58
CA LYS A 90 1.05 15.13 -11.31
C LYS A 90 1.29 14.12 -12.43
N LYS A 91 0.66 12.96 -12.34
CA LYS A 91 0.50 12.06 -13.50
C LYS A 91 -0.36 12.76 -14.56
N PRO A 92 -0.03 12.67 -15.86
CA PRO A 92 -0.88 13.22 -16.91
C PRO A 92 -2.29 12.61 -16.84
N ARG A 93 -3.30 13.48 -16.74
CA ARG A 93 -4.71 13.08 -16.67
C ARG A 93 -5.13 12.36 -17.94
N SER A 94 -5.83 11.24 -17.80
CA SER A 94 -6.42 10.53 -18.94
C SER A 94 -7.51 11.35 -19.64
N LYS A 95 -7.76 11.07 -20.93
CA LYS A 95 -8.84 11.73 -21.69
C LYS A 95 -10.21 11.57 -21.01
N LYS A 96 -10.48 10.39 -20.43
CA LYS A 96 -11.72 10.09 -19.69
C LYS A 96 -11.86 10.97 -18.43
N GLN A 97 -10.79 11.13 -17.66
CA GLN A 97 -10.79 12.01 -16.49
C GLN A 97 -11.08 13.47 -16.88
N ARG A 98 -10.45 13.97 -17.95
CA ARG A 98 -10.71 15.32 -18.46
C ARG A 98 -12.15 15.53 -18.90
N ALA A 99 -12.76 14.53 -19.56
CA ALA A 99 -14.16 14.60 -19.98
C ALA A 99 -15.11 14.61 -18.77
N ASN A 100 -14.83 13.80 -17.75
CA ASN A 100 -15.61 13.78 -16.52
C ASN A 100 -15.50 15.09 -15.72
N ASP A 101 -14.31 15.69 -15.64
CA ASP A 101 -14.11 16.99 -15.00
C ASP A 101 -14.92 18.09 -15.70
N LYS A 102 -14.97 18.08 -17.04
CA LYS A 102 -15.80 19.00 -17.81
C LYS A 102 -17.29 18.84 -17.50
N LYS A 103 -17.77 17.59 -17.38
CA LYS A 103 -19.16 17.30 -16.99
C LYS A 103 -19.47 17.78 -15.58
N LYS A 104 -18.57 17.54 -14.62
CA LYS A 104 -18.70 18.04 -13.24
C LYS A 104 -18.71 19.57 -13.19
N SER A 105 -17.84 20.22 -13.96
CA SER A 105 -17.80 21.69 -14.08
C SER A 105 -19.08 22.26 -14.67
N ARG A 106 -19.64 21.60 -15.69
CA ARG A 106 -20.93 21.97 -16.28
C ARG A 106 -22.09 21.79 -15.30
N ALA A 107 -22.17 20.64 -14.64
CA ALA A 107 -23.18 20.37 -13.62
C ALA A 107 -23.11 21.36 -12.45
N TRP A 108 -21.90 21.74 -12.02
CA TRP A 108 -21.70 22.75 -10.99
C TRP A 108 -22.18 24.13 -11.43
N ARG A 109 -21.90 24.52 -12.69
CA ARG A 109 -22.43 25.77 -13.27
C ARG A 109 -23.94 25.78 -13.36
N GLU A 110 -24.55 24.68 -13.79
CA GLU A 110 -26.00 24.55 -13.93
C GLU A 110 -26.69 24.56 -12.55
N ALA A 111 -26.13 23.85 -11.56
CA ALA A 111 -26.61 23.88 -10.18
C ALA A 111 -26.51 25.28 -9.57
N ASN A 112 -25.38 25.98 -9.74
CA ASN A 112 -25.22 27.35 -9.27
C ASN A 112 -26.17 28.33 -9.98
N ALA A 113 -26.39 28.16 -11.29
CA ALA A 113 -27.36 28.98 -12.03
C ALA A 113 -28.80 28.76 -11.51
N ALA A 114 -29.17 27.51 -11.22
CA ALA A 114 -30.48 27.18 -10.65
C ALA A 114 -30.65 27.75 -9.23
N LEU A 115 -29.60 27.73 -8.41
CA LEU A 115 -29.60 28.30 -7.07
C LEU A 115 -29.61 29.85 -7.08
N ARG A 116 -28.94 30.47 -8.05
CA ARG A 116 -28.85 31.94 -8.19
C ARG A 116 -30.21 32.60 -8.46
N ASN A 117 -31.17 31.85 -9.01
CA ASN A 117 -32.46 32.40 -9.45
C ASN A 117 -33.54 32.40 -8.35
N LYS A 118 -33.23 32.02 -7.10
CA LYS A 118 -34.22 32.04 -6.01
C LYS A 118 -34.15 33.23 -5.06
N ASN A 119 -33.03 33.97 -4.95
CA ASN A 119 -32.94 35.11 -4.01
C ASN A 119 -32.15 36.35 -4.47
N GLY A 120 -31.60 36.41 -5.69
CA GLY A 120 -31.06 37.67 -6.25
C GLY A 120 -29.98 38.40 -5.42
N ARG A 121 -29.34 37.71 -4.48
CA ARG A 121 -28.13 38.09 -3.75
C ARG A 121 -27.20 36.88 -3.72
#